data_AF-A0A976M3L1-F1
#
_entry.id   AF-A0A976M3L1-F1
#
_cell.length_a   1.000
_cell.length_b   1.000
_cell.length_c   1.000
_cell.angle_alpha   90.00
_cell.angle_beta   90.00
_cell.angle_gamma   90.00
#
_symmetry.space_group_name_H-M   'P 1'
#
loop_
_entity.id
_entity.type
_entity.pdbx_description
1 polymer ?
#
loop_
_entity_poly.entity_id
_entity_poly.type
_entity_poly.pdbx_seq_one_letter_code
_entity_poly.pdbx_strand_id
1 'polypeptide(L)'
;MDWVNNAKNLKNYDWFDHELPLNKLVVIPSFLSTALGAGIGAICSLIVNCALIELSTSSFFTTYFGVTFLIIGVVILWRVNSSNTMDDKSQKANLRRFGLMIIVSGVFCFFIRNSWFTSLPTVLKTLVYTLLGVSISFALTFTIVDLINYFMSMLETSVSKPLVESRSQVHLILFIALTMGAIFGFTFGFLDVEDEAAYHVQLALMKEESYTYPIGIVLGGLAGFGNEYLRQQESWRFNRDNAYDVEI
;
A
#
# COMPACT_ATOMS: atom_id res chain seq x y z
N MET A 1 42.80 24.12 13.28
CA MET A 1 41.44 24.36 12.73
C MET A 1 40.85 23.09 12.12
N ASP A 2 41.59 21.97 12.11
CA ASP A 2 41.21 20.73 11.40
C ASP A 2 40.40 19.72 12.22
N TRP A 3 40.33 19.88 13.55
CA TRP A 3 39.56 18.98 14.43
C TRP A 3 38.04 19.19 14.34
N VAL A 4 37.59 20.40 14.00
CA VAL A 4 36.15 20.73 13.88
C VAL A 4 35.55 20.16 12.59
N ASN A 5 36.35 20.01 11.53
CA ASN A 5 35.91 19.45 10.27
C ASN A 5 35.81 17.92 10.31
N ASN A 6 36.66 17.24 11.09
CA ASN A 6 36.55 15.79 11.28
C ASN A 6 35.34 15.37 12.12
N ALA A 7 34.92 16.20 13.10
CA ALA A 7 33.72 15.93 13.90
C ALA A 7 32.43 15.96 13.06
N LYS A 8 32.36 16.82 12.02
CA LYS A 8 31.22 16.85 11.09
C LYS A 8 31.20 15.64 10.14
N ASN A 9 32.35 15.07 9.79
CA ASN A 9 32.42 13.87 8.94
C ASN A 9 32.06 12.58 9.70
N LEU A 10 32.29 12.50 11.01
CA LEU A 10 31.87 11.37 11.85
C LEU A 10 30.35 11.37 12.10
N LYS A 11 29.73 12.54 12.24
CA LYS A 11 28.28 12.68 12.45
C LYS A 11 27.42 12.15 11.30
N ASN A 12 28.00 12.01 10.11
CA ASN A 12 27.32 11.44 8.93
C ASN A 12 27.33 9.91 8.89
N TYR A 13 28.08 9.22 9.77
CA TYR A 13 28.09 7.76 9.87
C TYR A 13 27.30 7.20 11.06
N ASP A 14 26.90 8.06 12.02
CA ASP A 14 26.09 7.68 13.18
C ASP A 14 24.68 7.16 12.83
N TRP A 15 24.22 7.31 11.58
CA TRP A 15 22.88 6.85 11.20
C TRP A 15 22.72 5.32 11.31
N PHE A 16 23.80 4.55 11.11
CA PHE A 16 23.78 3.10 11.25
C PHE A 16 23.88 2.63 12.72
N ASP A 17 24.47 3.44 13.61
CA ASP A 17 24.54 3.14 15.05
C ASP A 17 23.22 3.47 15.79
N HIS A 18 22.18 3.86 15.05
CA HIS A 18 20.89 4.32 15.58
C HIS A 18 19.71 3.40 15.20
N GLU A 19 19.97 2.30 14.51
CA GLU A 19 18.96 1.30 14.18
C GLU A 19 18.90 0.21 15.25
N LEU A 20 17.68 -0.26 15.58
CA LEU A 20 17.52 -1.35 16.53
C LEU A 20 18.16 -2.61 15.92
N PRO A 21 19.21 -3.19 16.55
CA PRO A 21 19.83 -4.38 16.02
C PRO A 21 18.80 -5.52 16.04
N LEU A 22 18.72 -6.28 14.94
CA LEU A 22 17.72 -7.35 14.74
C LEU A 22 17.70 -8.37 15.90
N ASN A 23 18.81 -8.55 16.60
CA ASN A 23 18.92 -9.44 17.76
C ASN A 23 18.16 -8.95 19.02
N LYS A 24 17.78 -7.67 19.08
CA LYS A 24 16.99 -7.09 20.18
C LYS A 24 15.49 -7.01 19.87
N LEU A 25 15.04 -7.54 18.73
CA LEU A 25 13.61 -7.58 18.41
C LEU A 25 12.84 -8.49 19.36
N VAL A 26 11.68 -8.03 19.80
CA VAL A 26 10.73 -8.88 20.51
C VAL A 26 10.06 -9.80 19.49
N VAL A 27 10.37 -11.09 19.56
CA VAL A 27 10.02 -12.08 18.51
C VAL A 27 8.52 -12.37 18.45
N ILE A 28 7.85 -12.46 19.61
CA ILE A 28 6.42 -12.83 19.71
C ILE A 28 5.50 -11.83 18.98
N PRO A 29 5.54 -10.50 19.25
CA PRO A 29 4.69 -9.54 18.55
C PRO A 29 5.06 -9.42 17.06
N SER A 30 6.34 -9.60 16.72
CA SER A 30 6.82 -9.62 15.33
C SER A 30 6.21 -10.78 14.55
N PHE A 31 6.18 -11.97 15.15
CA PHE A 31 5.55 -13.14 14.57
C PHE A 31 4.04 -12.96 14.40
N LEU A 32 3.36 -12.45 15.44
CA LEU A 32 1.92 -12.20 15.38
C LEU A 32 1.56 -11.17 14.30
N SER A 33 2.30 -10.06 14.22
CA SER A 33 2.09 -9.03 13.19
C SER A 33 2.36 -9.58 11.79
N THR A 34 3.38 -10.42 11.63
CA THR A 34 3.68 -11.08 10.34
C THR A 34 2.53 -12.00 9.93
N ALA A 35 2.01 -12.81 10.85
CA ALA A 35 0.90 -13.73 10.58
C ALA A 35 -0.39 -12.97 10.22
N LEU A 36 -0.72 -11.91 10.96
CA LEU A 36 -1.88 -11.06 10.67
C LEU A 36 -1.71 -10.31 9.34
N GLY A 37 -0.53 -9.76 9.08
CA GLY A 37 -0.20 -9.10 7.82
C GLY A 37 -0.31 -10.05 6.63
N ALA A 38 0.17 -11.29 6.76
CA ALA A 38 0.04 -12.32 5.74
C ALA A 38 -1.43 -12.67 5.46
N GLY A 39 -2.25 -12.80 6.51
CA GLY A 39 -3.69 -13.05 6.37
C GLY A 39 -4.43 -11.91 5.66
N ILE A 40 -4.16 -10.66 6.05
CA ILE A 40 -4.71 -9.47 5.38
C ILE A 40 -4.24 -9.41 3.93
N GLY A 41 -2.96 -9.68 3.66
CA GLY A 41 -2.39 -9.70 2.31
C GLY A 41 -3.04 -10.76 1.40
N ALA A 42 -3.37 -11.93 1.94
CA ALA A 42 -4.11 -12.96 1.21
C ALA A 42 -5.52 -12.49 0.85
N ILE A 43 -6.25 -11.87 1.79
CA ILE A 43 -7.58 -11.30 1.54
C ILE A 43 -7.51 -10.18 0.50
N CYS A 44 -6.51 -9.29 0.60
CA CYS A 44 -6.26 -8.25 -0.39
C CYS A 44 -6.04 -8.83 -1.79
N SER A 45 -5.24 -9.90 -1.90
CA SER A 45 -5.01 -10.58 -3.17
C SER A 45 -6.30 -11.11 -3.78
N LEU A 46 -7.17 -11.72 -2.99
CA LEU A 46 -8.46 -12.24 -3.47
C LEU A 46 -9.38 -11.10 -3.95
N ILE A 47 -9.49 -10.03 -3.17
CA ILE A 47 -10.36 -8.90 -3.52
C ILE A 47 -9.87 -8.19 -4.78
N VAL A 48 -8.56 -7.90 -4.88
CA VAL A 48 -8.01 -7.22 -6.07
C VAL A 48 -8.17 -8.09 -7.31
N ASN A 49 -7.91 -9.40 -7.21
CA ASN A 49 -8.08 -10.32 -8.33
C ASN A 49 -9.54 -10.39 -8.80
N CYS A 50 -10.48 -10.56 -7.86
CA CYS A 50 -11.91 -10.56 -8.17
C CYS A 50 -12.37 -9.25 -8.83
N ALA A 51 -11.92 -8.10 -8.30
CA ALA A 51 -12.27 -6.80 -8.85
C ALA A 51 -11.75 -6.59 -10.28
N LEU A 52 -10.55 -7.09 -10.61
CA LEU A 52 -10.00 -7.02 -11.97
C LEU A 52 -10.81 -7.88 -12.95
N ILE A 53 -11.22 -9.08 -12.53
CA ILE A 53 -12.05 -10.01 -13.33
C ILE A 53 -13.44 -9.41 -13.60
N GLU A 54 -14.08 -8.86 -12.57
CA GLU A 54 -15.39 -8.22 -12.71
C GLU A 54 -15.31 -6.99 -13.63
N LEU A 55 -14.21 -6.23 -13.55
CA LEU A 55 -13.96 -5.08 -14.38
C LEU A 55 -13.70 -5.45 -15.85
N SER A 56 -13.01 -6.56 -16.14
CA SER A 56 -12.80 -6.99 -17.53
C SER A 56 -14.07 -7.59 -18.16
N THR A 57 -14.89 -8.27 -17.36
CA THR A 57 -15.99 -9.08 -17.91
C THR A 57 -17.29 -8.29 -18.09
N SER A 58 -17.53 -7.26 -17.27
CA SER A 58 -18.83 -6.58 -17.21
C SER A 58 -18.74 -5.07 -17.33
N SER A 59 -19.47 -4.53 -18.32
CA SER A 59 -19.57 -3.09 -18.54
C SER A 59 -20.30 -2.34 -17.40
N PHE A 60 -21.20 -3.02 -16.68
CA PHE A 60 -21.87 -2.46 -15.52
C PHE A 60 -20.87 -2.24 -14.38
N PHE A 61 -20.07 -3.27 -14.06
CA PHE A 61 -19.06 -3.20 -13.01
C PHE A 61 -17.95 -2.20 -13.36
N THR A 62 -17.53 -2.12 -14.62
CA THR A 62 -16.56 -1.09 -15.07
C THR A 62 -17.04 0.33 -14.76
N THR A 63 -18.32 0.63 -15.04
CA THR A 63 -18.91 1.95 -14.79
C THR A 63 -18.99 2.22 -13.28
N TYR A 64 -19.41 1.21 -12.50
CA TYR A 64 -19.48 1.29 -11.04
C TYR A 64 -18.10 1.58 -10.41
N PHE A 65 -17.07 0.82 -10.78
CA PHE A 65 -15.70 1.03 -10.29
C PHE A 65 -15.13 2.37 -10.74
N GLY A 66 -15.41 2.80 -11.98
CA GLY A 66 -15.03 4.13 -12.48
C GLY A 66 -15.58 5.28 -11.63
N VAL A 67 -16.89 5.26 -11.34
CA VAL A 67 -17.53 6.25 -10.46
C VAL A 67 -16.95 6.17 -9.04
N THR A 68 -16.76 4.96 -8.52
CA THR A 68 -16.22 4.74 -7.17
C THR A 68 -14.80 5.30 -7.03
N PHE A 69 -13.92 5.08 -8.02
CA PHE A 69 -12.57 5.67 -8.00
C PHE A 69 -12.59 7.19 -8.11
N LEU A 70 -13.51 7.78 -8.87
CA LEU A 70 -13.67 9.24 -8.88
C LEU A 70 -14.07 9.77 -7.51
N ILE A 71 -15.04 9.13 -6.84
CA ILE A 71 -15.47 9.54 -5.50
C ILE A 71 -14.32 9.38 -4.49
N ILE A 72 -13.68 8.21 -4.44
CA ILE A 72 -12.56 7.94 -3.52
C ILE A 72 -11.40 8.91 -3.79
N GLY A 73 -11.04 9.16 -5.04
CA GLY A 73 -9.99 10.10 -5.43
C GLY A 73 -10.29 11.53 -4.97
N VAL A 74 -11.53 12.00 -5.14
CA VAL A 74 -11.96 13.31 -4.65
C VAL A 74 -11.93 13.38 -3.12
N VAL A 75 -12.41 12.35 -2.42
CA VAL A 75 -12.37 12.29 -0.95
C VAL A 75 -10.93 12.33 -0.43
N ILE A 76 -10.01 11.60 -1.05
CA ILE A 76 -8.58 11.62 -0.67
C ILE A 76 -7.98 13.01 -0.90
N LEU A 77 -8.25 13.65 -2.04
CA LEU A 77 -7.76 15.01 -2.31
C LEU A 77 -8.34 16.03 -1.34
N TRP A 78 -9.62 15.91 -1.00
CA TRP A 78 -10.27 16.73 0.02
C TRP A 78 -9.57 16.55 1.37
N ARG A 79 -9.35 15.30 1.81
CA ARG A 79 -8.69 14.98 3.09
C ARG A 79 -7.28 15.58 3.14
N VAL A 80 -6.51 15.48 2.06
CA VAL A 80 -5.15 16.05 1.97
C VAL A 80 -5.16 17.57 2.06
N ASN A 81 -6.14 18.24 1.45
CA ASN A 81 -6.26 19.70 1.47
C ASN A 81 -6.80 20.23 2.81
N SER A 82 -7.71 19.49 3.44
CA SER A 82 -8.30 19.83 4.74
C SER A 82 -7.35 19.58 5.92
N SER A 83 -6.28 18.81 5.71
CA SER A 83 -5.28 18.53 6.75
C SER A 83 -4.31 19.72 6.89
N ASN A 84 -4.68 20.68 7.73
CA ASN A 84 -3.80 21.79 8.13
C ASN A 84 -2.62 21.35 9.02
N THR A 85 -2.65 20.12 9.52
CA THR A 85 -1.73 19.61 10.56
C THR A 85 -0.47 18.94 10.02
N MET A 86 -0.38 18.59 8.71
CA MET A 86 0.86 17.97 8.21
C MET A 86 1.91 19.05 7.87
N ASP A 87 2.92 19.14 8.74
CA ASP A 87 4.06 20.03 8.63
C ASP A 87 5.06 19.59 7.52
N ASP A 88 4.90 18.37 7.00
CA ASP A 88 5.75 17.83 5.92
C ASP A 88 5.15 18.08 4.52
N LYS A 89 5.69 19.08 3.82
CA LYS A 89 5.30 19.41 2.44
C LYS A 89 5.48 18.21 1.49
N SER A 90 6.45 17.33 1.78
CA SER A 90 6.78 16.17 0.94
C SER A 90 5.69 15.09 0.96
N GLN A 91 5.17 14.76 2.14
CA GLN A 91 4.12 13.75 2.33
C GLN A 91 2.79 14.20 1.72
N LYS A 92 2.40 15.46 1.91
CA LYS A 92 1.22 16.06 1.25
C LYS A 92 1.32 15.97 -0.26
N ALA A 93 2.50 16.24 -0.83
CA ALA A 93 2.73 16.16 -2.26
C ALA A 93 2.60 14.72 -2.79
N ASN A 94 3.12 13.72 -2.07
CA ASN A 94 3.03 12.32 -2.45
C ASN A 94 1.59 11.81 -2.40
N LEU A 95 0.85 12.07 -1.32
CA LEU A 95 -0.58 11.71 -1.20
C LEU A 95 -1.44 12.37 -2.29
N ARG A 96 -1.15 13.63 -2.64
CA ARG A 96 -1.83 14.32 -3.75
C ARG A 96 -1.57 13.65 -5.09
N ARG A 97 -0.34 13.20 -5.37
CA ARG A 97 0.00 12.46 -6.60
C ARG A 97 -0.79 11.15 -6.70
N PHE A 98 -0.93 10.41 -5.60
CA PHE A 98 -1.73 9.18 -5.58
C PHE A 98 -3.22 9.45 -5.78
N GLY A 99 -3.79 10.46 -5.12
CA GLY A 99 -5.19 10.85 -5.34
C GLY A 99 -5.47 11.22 -6.80
N LEU A 100 -4.55 11.94 -7.45
CA LEU A 100 -4.64 12.24 -8.88
C LEU A 100 -4.52 10.98 -9.76
N MET A 101 -3.61 10.05 -9.42
CA MET A 101 -3.48 8.78 -10.12
C MET A 101 -4.80 7.99 -10.09
N ILE A 102 -5.46 7.91 -8.93
CA ILE A 102 -6.76 7.20 -8.78
C ILE A 102 -7.84 7.85 -9.66
N ILE A 103 -7.90 9.18 -9.72
CA ILE A 103 -8.86 9.89 -10.59
C ILE A 103 -8.57 9.58 -12.05
N VAL A 104 -7.31 9.60 -12.46
CA VAL A 104 -6.88 9.26 -13.82
C VAL A 104 -7.27 7.81 -14.16
N SER A 105 -7.08 6.87 -13.24
CA SER A 105 -7.54 5.48 -13.40
C SER A 105 -9.06 5.38 -13.52
N GLY A 106 -9.81 6.13 -12.72
CA GLY A 106 -11.28 6.20 -12.82
C GLY A 106 -11.77 6.74 -14.16
N VAL A 107 -11.05 7.71 -14.74
CA VAL A 107 -11.30 8.21 -16.10
C VAL A 107 -10.97 7.12 -17.13
N PHE A 108 -9.85 6.40 -16.98
CA PHE A 108 -9.50 5.28 -17.86
C PHE A 108 -10.52 4.14 -17.83
N CYS A 109 -11.19 3.86 -16.70
CA CYS A 109 -12.31 2.91 -16.65
C CYS A 109 -13.42 3.26 -17.66
N PHE A 110 -13.72 4.56 -17.86
CA PHE A 110 -14.71 4.97 -18.85
C PHE A 110 -14.21 4.83 -20.30
N PHE A 111 -12.89 4.93 -20.52
CA PHE A 111 -12.29 4.73 -21.83
C PHE A 111 -12.23 3.24 -22.24
N ILE A 112 -12.05 2.31 -21.29
CA ILE A 112 -12.10 0.86 -21.53
C ILE A 112 -13.43 0.43 -22.15
N ARG A 113 -14.53 1.12 -21.81
CA ARG A 113 -15.88 0.85 -22.34
C ARG A 113 -16.00 1.08 -23.86
N ASN A 114 -15.20 1.95 -24.46
CA ASN A 114 -15.29 2.24 -25.89
C ASN A 114 -14.50 1.21 -26.71
N SER A 115 -15.02 0.86 -27.90
CA SER A 115 -14.43 -0.09 -28.87
C SER A 115 -13.02 0.24 -29.38
N TRP A 116 -12.38 1.29 -28.85
CA TRP A 116 -10.97 1.58 -29.05
C TRP A 116 -10.06 0.62 -28.26
N PHE A 117 -10.55 -0.03 -27.19
CA PHE A 117 -9.75 -0.94 -26.38
C PHE A 117 -9.43 -2.26 -27.07
N THR A 118 -10.32 -2.78 -27.93
CA THR A 118 -10.10 -3.98 -28.75
C THR A 118 -9.07 -3.80 -29.88
N SER A 119 -8.63 -2.57 -30.17
CA SER A 119 -7.57 -2.28 -31.15
C SER A 119 -6.24 -1.88 -30.52
N LEU A 120 -6.15 -1.84 -29.19
CA LEU A 120 -4.93 -1.44 -28.50
C LEU A 120 -3.91 -2.60 -28.49
N PRO A 121 -2.60 -2.31 -28.62
CA PRO A 121 -1.57 -3.33 -28.49
C PRO A 121 -1.56 -3.89 -27.07
N THR A 122 -1.26 -5.18 -26.93
CA THR A 122 -1.23 -5.92 -25.65
C THR A 122 -0.46 -5.16 -24.56
N VAL A 123 0.66 -4.51 -24.90
CA VAL A 123 1.45 -3.71 -23.94
C VAL A 123 0.64 -2.58 -23.32
N LEU A 124 -0.13 -1.83 -24.12
CA LEU A 124 -0.92 -0.71 -23.62
C LEU A 124 -2.14 -1.19 -22.83
N LYS A 125 -2.71 -2.34 -23.22
CA LYS A 125 -3.74 -3.05 -22.45
C LYS A 125 -3.21 -3.45 -21.06
N THR A 126 -2.04 -4.11 -21.01
CA THR A 126 -1.37 -4.47 -19.75
C THR A 126 -1.09 -3.25 -18.89
N LEU A 127 -0.60 -2.14 -19.47
CA LEU A 127 -0.35 -0.92 -18.71
C LEU A 127 -1.62 -0.33 -18.09
N VAL A 128 -2.75 -0.35 -18.80
CA VAL A 128 -4.03 0.11 -18.23
C VAL A 128 -4.46 -0.80 -17.06
N TYR A 129 -4.37 -2.13 -17.20
CA TYR A 129 -4.69 -3.04 -16.10
C TYR A 129 -3.72 -2.92 -14.92
N THR A 130 -2.43 -2.63 -15.14
CA THR A 130 -1.50 -2.33 -14.05
C THR A 130 -1.91 -1.08 -13.27
N LEU A 131 -2.32 -0.02 -13.98
CA LEU A 131 -2.77 1.22 -13.36
C LEU A 131 -4.03 1.01 -12.53
N LEU A 132 -4.97 0.20 -13.03
CA LEU A 132 -6.18 -0.20 -12.32
C LEU A 132 -5.87 -1.06 -11.09
N GLY A 133 -5.02 -2.08 -11.23
CA GLY A 133 -4.59 -2.94 -10.13
C GLY A 133 -3.90 -2.15 -9.01
N VAL A 134 -3.03 -1.22 -9.37
CA VAL A 134 -2.40 -0.28 -8.42
C VAL A 134 -3.46 0.57 -7.70
N SER A 135 -4.45 1.09 -8.43
CA SER A 135 -5.48 1.97 -7.84
C SER A 135 -6.41 1.22 -6.89
N ILE A 136 -6.84 0.00 -7.26
CA ILE A 136 -7.65 -0.88 -6.40
C ILE A 136 -6.87 -1.25 -5.15
N SER A 137 -5.64 -1.76 -5.31
CA SER A 137 -4.81 -2.19 -4.18
C SER A 137 -4.54 -1.02 -3.23
N PHE A 138 -4.20 0.16 -3.76
CA PHE A 138 -4.00 1.36 -2.96
C PHE A 138 -5.25 1.77 -2.17
N ALA A 139 -6.41 1.84 -2.82
CA ALA A 139 -7.66 2.23 -2.17
C ALA A 139 -8.07 1.20 -1.10
N LEU A 140 -7.90 -0.09 -1.39
CA LEU A 140 -8.18 -1.17 -0.47
C LEU A 140 -7.27 -1.10 0.76
N THR A 141 -5.95 -0.95 0.56
CA THR A 141 -5.00 -0.84 1.67
C THR A 141 -5.29 0.36 2.54
N PHE A 142 -5.60 1.52 1.94
CA PHE A 142 -5.98 2.71 2.69
C PHE A 142 -7.24 2.49 3.54
N THR A 143 -8.26 1.84 2.95
CA THR A 143 -9.50 1.49 3.65
C THR A 143 -9.24 0.53 4.81
N ILE A 144 -8.38 -0.47 4.62
CA ILE A 144 -8.00 -1.44 5.67
C ILE A 144 -7.25 -0.73 6.81
N VAL A 145 -6.30 0.15 6.50
CA VAL A 145 -5.57 0.94 7.51
C VAL A 145 -6.53 1.82 8.30
N ASP A 146 -7.43 2.56 7.62
CA ASP A 146 -8.43 3.38 8.28
C ASP A 146 -9.38 2.53 9.15
N LEU A 147 -9.76 1.33 8.69
CA LEU A 147 -10.60 0.39 9.45
C LEU A 147 -9.89 -0.12 10.71
N ILE A 148 -8.62 -0.52 10.59
CA ILE A 148 -7.79 -0.95 11.73
C ILE A 148 -7.66 0.20 12.73
N ASN A 149 -7.35 1.41 12.25
CA ASN A 149 -7.24 2.59 13.10
C ASN A 149 -8.56 2.91 13.82
N TYR A 150 -9.69 2.77 13.13
CA TYR A 150 -11.02 2.96 13.71
C TYR A 150 -11.32 1.93 14.81
N PHE A 151 -11.09 0.63 14.55
CA PHE A 151 -11.32 -0.41 15.55
C PHE A 151 -10.40 -0.28 16.76
N MET A 152 -9.12 0.06 16.55
CA MET A 152 -8.19 0.30 17.66
C MET A 152 -8.62 1.49 18.51
N SER A 153 -9.06 2.59 17.87
CA SER A 153 -9.59 3.76 18.58
C SER A 153 -10.87 3.47 19.37
N MET A 154 -11.64 2.44 19.00
CA MET A 154 -12.83 2.02 19.75
C MET A 154 -12.50 1.11 20.94
N LEU A 155 -11.39 0.38 20.87
CA LEU A 155 -10.96 -0.54 21.93
C LEU A 155 -10.11 0.14 23.02
N GLU A 156 -9.40 1.21 22.70
CA GLU A 156 -8.60 1.96 23.67
C GLU A 156 -9.48 2.94 24.49
N THR A 157 -9.51 2.75 25.82
CA THR A 157 -10.26 3.61 26.77
C THR A 157 -9.46 4.84 27.22
N SER A 158 -8.21 4.97 26.81
CA SER A 158 -7.32 6.10 27.10
C SER A 158 -6.71 6.63 25.81
N VAL A 159 -6.49 7.95 25.78
CA VAL A 159 -5.88 8.73 24.69
C VAL A 159 -4.48 8.21 24.37
N SER A 160 -4.39 7.09 23.66
CA SER A 160 -3.16 6.50 23.14
C SER A 160 -3.17 6.63 21.61
N LYS A 161 -1.97 6.74 21.04
CA LYS A 161 -1.75 7.12 19.64
C LYS A 161 -2.18 5.98 18.70
N PRO A 162 -2.93 6.26 17.62
CA PRO A 162 -3.40 5.24 16.69
C PRO A 162 -2.25 4.48 16.00
N LEU A 163 -2.52 3.23 15.63
CA LEU A 163 -1.54 2.19 15.26
C LEU A 163 -0.73 2.46 13.98
N VAL A 164 -1.18 3.42 13.14
CA VAL A 164 -0.51 3.85 11.91
C VAL A 164 -0.50 5.38 11.83
N GLU A 165 0.33 6.04 12.64
CA GLU A 165 0.57 7.49 12.52
C GLU A 165 1.97 7.81 11.99
N SER A 166 2.96 6.93 12.19
CA SER A 166 4.33 7.23 11.78
C SER A 166 4.45 7.40 10.26
N ARG A 167 5.12 8.48 9.83
CA ARG A 167 5.42 8.76 8.42
C ARG A 167 6.09 7.56 7.75
N SER A 168 6.96 6.85 8.48
CA SER A 168 7.68 5.68 8.00
C SER A 168 6.78 4.46 7.77
N GLN A 169 5.83 4.21 8.68
CA GLN A 169 4.86 3.11 8.56
C GLN A 169 3.91 3.33 7.38
N VAL A 170 3.41 4.56 7.23
CA VAL A 170 2.58 4.94 6.09
C VAL A 170 3.34 4.74 4.78
N HIS A 171 4.60 5.19 4.69
CA HIS A 171 5.41 4.99 3.49
C HIS A 171 5.65 3.52 3.15
N LEU A 172 5.90 2.69 4.16
CA LEU A 172 6.09 1.24 3.98
C LEU A 172 4.82 0.58 3.43
N ILE A 173 3.66 0.89 4.04
CA ILE A 173 2.38 0.33 3.62
C ILE A 173 2.02 0.78 2.20
N LEU A 174 2.22 2.07 1.87
CA LEU A 174 1.99 2.59 0.53
C LEU A 174 2.91 1.94 -0.50
N PHE A 175 4.19 1.77 -0.18
CA PHE A 175 5.14 1.09 -1.05
C PHE A 175 4.70 -0.35 -1.35
N ILE A 176 4.31 -1.09 -0.32
CA ILE A 176 3.85 -2.47 -0.48
C ILE A 176 2.55 -2.52 -1.31
N ALA A 177 1.58 -1.65 -1.05
CA ALA A 177 0.34 -1.57 -1.84
C ALA A 177 0.60 -1.28 -3.33
N LEU A 178 1.55 -0.38 -3.63
CA LEU A 178 1.95 -0.09 -5.01
C LEU A 178 2.57 -1.31 -5.68
N THR A 179 3.51 -1.98 -5.00
CA THR A 179 4.16 -3.18 -5.56
C THR A 179 3.16 -4.33 -5.76
N MET A 180 2.27 -4.55 -4.79
CA MET A 180 1.23 -5.57 -4.82
C MET A 180 0.27 -5.32 -6.00
N GLY A 181 -0.32 -4.13 -6.10
CA GLY A 181 -1.24 -3.79 -7.18
C GLY A 181 -0.59 -3.78 -8.57
N ALA A 182 0.69 -3.39 -8.66
CA ALA A 182 1.43 -3.43 -9.91
C ALA A 182 1.66 -4.88 -10.39
N ILE A 183 2.07 -5.78 -9.50
CA ILE A 183 2.28 -7.20 -9.84
C ILE A 183 0.95 -7.85 -10.24
N PHE A 184 -0.13 -7.57 -9.52
CA PHE A 184 -1.45 -8.15 -9.78
C PHE A 184 -2.01 -7.67 -11.11
N GLY A 185 -2.05 -6.36 -11.35
CA GLY A 185 -2.54 -5.80 -12.61
C GLY A 185 -1.64 -6.13 -13.81
N PHE A 186 -0.33 -6.30 -13.61
CA PHE A 186 0.58 -6.75 -14.65
C PHE A 186 0.31 -8.20 -15.04
N THR A 187 0.16 -9.08 -14.06
CA THR A 187 -0.11 -10.50 -14.29
C THR A 187 -1.44 -10.68 -15.01
N PHE A 188 -2.49 -10.00 -14.54
CA PHE A 188 -3.82 -9.99 -15.16
C PHE A 188 -3.76 -9.51 -16.61
N GLY A 189 -3.13 -8.35 -16.85
CA GLY A 189 -3.06 -7.75 -18.18
C GLY A 189 -2.10 -8.44 -19.14
N PHE A 190 -1.15 -9.24 -18.65
CA PHE A 190 -0.21 -10.00 -19.48
C PHE A 190 -0.78 -11.37 -19.89
N LEU A 191 -1.56 -12.01 -19.01
CA LEU A 191 -2.23 -13.28 -19.31
C LEU A 191 -3.38 -13.12 -20.30
N ASP A 192 -3.78 -11.88 -20.62
CA ASP A 192 -4.81 -11.52 -21.61
C ASP A 192 -6.11 -12.34 -21.45
N VAL A 193 -6.49 -12.55 -20.18
CA VAL A 193 -7.59 -13.45 -19.76
C VAL A 193 -8.94 -13.07 -20.39
N GLU A 194 -9.08 -11.83 -20.84
CA GLU A 194 -10.28 -11.30 -21.51
C GLU A 194 -10.48 -11.86 -22.93
N ASP A 195 -9.39 -12.19 -23.66
CA ASP A 195 -9.44 -12.61 -25.07
C ASP A 195 -9.44 -14.14 -25.25
N GLU A 196 -9.37 -14.90 -24.15
CA GLU A 196 -9.41 -16.36 -24.18
C GLU A 196 -10.87 -16.88 -24.30
N ALA A 197 -11.10 -17.85 -25.17
CA ALA A 197 -12.45 -18.38 -25.42
C ALA A 197 -13.12 -18.81 -24.10
N ALA A 198 -14.41 -18.49 -23.91
CA ALA A 198 -15.16 -18.61 -22.64
C ALA A 198 -15.01 -19.94 -21.87
N TYR A 199 -14.63 -21.04 -22.53
CA TYR A 199 -14.34 -22.34 -21.93
C TYR A 199 -12.98 -22.41 -21.21
N HIS A 200 -11.98 -21.64 -21.63
CA HIS A 200 -10.65 -21.57 -21.02
C HIS A 200 -10.51 -20.49 -19.95
N VAL A 201 -11.47 -19.56 -19.87
CA VAL A 201 -11.46 -18.46 -18.89
C VAL A 201 -11.34 -18.99 -17.46
N GLN A 202 -12.10 -20.02 -17.07
CA GLN A 202 -12.00 -20.59 -15.71
C GLN A 202 -10.61 -21.17 -15.40
N LEU A 203 -9.95 -21.78 -16.39
CA LEU A 203 -8.62 -22.35 -16.22
C LEU A 203 -7.55 -21.26 -16.14
N ALA A 204 -7.68 -20.21 -16.94
CA ALA A 204 -6.82 -19.03 -16.89
C ALA A 204 -6.95 -18.29 -15.55
N LEU A 205 -8.18 -18.16 -15.05
CA LEU A 205 -8.49 -17.56 -13.75
C LEU A 205 -7.91 -18.35 -12.58
N MET A 206 -8.03 -19.69 -12.58
CA MET A 206 -7.40 -20.52 -11.55
C MET A 206 -5.87 -20.45 -11.60
N LYS A 207 -5.30 -20.36 -12.80
CA LYS A 207 -3.85 -20.21 -12.97
C LYS A 207 -3.37 -18.87 -12.44
N GLU A 208 -4.08 -17.79 -12.76
CA GLU A 208 -3.79 -16.45 -12.24
C GLU A 208 -3.89 -16.42 -10.71
N GLU A 209 -5.01 -16.89 -10.14
CA GLU A 209 -5.23 -16.93 -8.70
C GLU A 209 -4.08 -17.67 -7.98
N SER A 210 -3.60 -18.78 -8.55
CA SER A 210 -2.47 -19.53 -8.00
C SER A 210 -1.16 -18.74 -7.97
N TYR A 211 -0.94 -17.76 -8.85
CA TYR A 211 0.25 -16.91 -8.84
C TYR A 211 0.08 -15.72 -7.90
N THR A 212 -1.09 -15.10 -7.89
CA THR A 212 -1.37 -13.86 -7.15
C THR A 212 -1.42 -14.10 -5.64
N TYR A 213 -2.00 -15.24 -5.22
CA TYR A 213 -2.19 -15.62 -3.82
C TYR A 213 -0.89 -15.71 -2.98
N PRO A 214 0.16 -16.46 -3.39
CA PRO A 214 1.40 -16.53 -2.62
C PRO A 214 2.11 -15.17 -2.56
N ILE A 215 2.02 -14.36 -3.62
CA ILE A 215 2.61 -13.02 -3.65
C ILE A 215 1.92 -12.13 -2.61
N GLY A 216 0.59 -12.21 -2.51
CA GLY A 216 -0.17 -11.48 -1.50
C GLY A 216 0.19 -11.85 -0.07
N ILE A 217 0.38 -13.15 0.22
CA ILE A 217 0.82 -13.65 1.53
C ILE A 217 2.21 -13.11 1.88
N VAL A 218 3.16 -13.19 0.96
CA VAL A 218 4.55 -12.76 1.19
C VAL A 218 4.61 -11.25 1.40
N LEU A 219 4.00 -10.46 0.52
CA LEU A 219 4.00 -9.00 0.63
C LEU A 219 3.23 -8.53 1.87
N GLY A 220 2.11 -9.16 2.22
CA GLY A 220 1.38 -8.89 3.44
C GLY A 220 2.17 -9.23 4.70
N GLY A 221 2.88 -10.35 4.71
CA GLY A 221 3.78 -10.74 5.80
C GLY A 221 4.92 -9.74 5.98
N LEU A 222 5.54 -9.30 4.88
CA LEU A 222 6.56 -8.24 4.89
C LEU A 222 6.00 -6.92 5.41
N ALA A 223 4.75 -6.57 5.06
CA ALA A 223 4.08 -5.39 5.59
C ALA A 223 3.89 -5.47 7.10
N GLY A 224 3.39 -6.61 7.59
CA GLY A 224 3.18 -6.84 9.02
C GLY A 224 4.48 -6.83 9.81
N PHE A 225 5.51 -7.52 9.32
CA PHE A 225 6.83 -7.53 9.94
C PHE A 225 7.46 -6.14 9.95
N GLY A 226 7.47 -5.46 8.79
CA GLY A 226 8.04 -4.13 8.65
C GLY A 226 7.34 -3.08 9.51
N ASN A 227 6.01 -3.14 9.61
CA ASN A 227 5.24 -2.25 10.47
C ASN A 227 5.60 -2.41 11.95
N GLU A 228 5.74 -3.66 12.41
CA GLU A 228 6.12 -3.98 13.78
C GLU A 228 7.58 -3.65 14.08
N TYR A 229 8.48 -3.88 13.11
CA TYR A 229 9.88 -3.47 13.20
C TYR A 229 10.01 -1.96 13.40
N LEU A 230 9.32 -1.16 12.58
CA LEU A 230 9.29 0.29 12.70
C LEU A 230 8.71 0.74 14.05
N ARG A 231 7.67 0.05 14.53
CA ARG A 231 7.07 0.32 15.85
C ARG A 231 8.07 0.11 16.99
N GLN A 232 8.81 -1.00 16.98
CA GLN A 232 9.83 -1.28 17.99
C GLN A 232 11.03 -0.34 17.87
N GLN A 233 11.36 0.11 16.66
CA GLN A 233 12.42 1.09 16.45
C GLN A 233 12.05 2.47 17.02
N GLU A 234 10.79 2.88 16.93
CA GLU A 234 10.31 4.14 17.53
C GLU A 234 10.27 4.09 19.05
N SER A 235 9.77 2.99 19.63
CA SER A 235 9.76 2.82 21.09
C SER A 235 11.18 2.80 21.66
N TRP A 236 12.12 2.16 20.97
CA TRP A 236 13.53 2.15 21.38
C TRP A 236 14.18 3.54 21.32
N ARG A 237 13.92 4.31 20.26
CA ARG A 237 14.40 5.70 20.15
C ARG A 237 13.85 6.57 21.28
N PHE A 238 12.55 6.51 21.53
CA PHE A 238 11.91 7.27 22.61
C PHE A 238 12.48 6.94 24.00
N ASN A 239 12.65 5.65 24.31
CA ASN A 239 13.16 5.23 25.61
C ASN A 239 14.63 5.64 25.83
N ARG A 240 15.40 5.72 24.75
CA ARG A 240 16.80 6.17 24.76
C ARG A 240 16.89 7.68 24.93
N ASP A 241 16.12 8.46 24.18
CA ASP A 241 16.15 9.92 24.25
C ASP A 241 15.73 10.41 25.66
N ASN A 242 14.70 9.78 26.25
CA ASN A 242 14.31 10.04 27.63
C ASN A 242 15.38 9.64 28.67
N ALA A 243 16.24 8.65 28.38
CA ALA A 243 17.31 8.24 29.29
C ALA A 243 18.43 9.28 29.37
N TYR A 244 18.69 10.01 28.28
CA TYR A 244 19.67 11.10 28.23
C TYR A 244 19.17 12.38 28.91
N ASP A 245 17.86 12.63 28.93
CA ASP A 245 17.26 13.80 29.60
C ASP A 245 17.26 13.71 31.13
N VAL A 246 17.53 12.53 31.73
CA VAL A 246 17.63 12.37 33.19
C VAL A 246 19.05 12.61 33.72
N GLU A 247 20.05 12.68 32.85
CA GLU A 247 21.47 12.83 33.21
C GLU A 247 22.00 14.27 33.14
N ILE A 248 21.13 15.28 33.04
CA ILE A 248 21.49 16.72 33.01
C ILE A 248 20.98 17.45 34.24
#